data_AF-A0A1G9VPK9-F1
#
_entry.id   AF-A0A1G9VPK9-F1
#
_cell.length_a   1.000
_cell.length_b   1.000
_cell.length_c   1.000
_cell.angle_alpha   90.00
_cell.angle_beta   90.00
_cell.angle_gamma   90.00
#
_symmetry.space_group_name_H-M   'P 1'
#
loop_
_entity.id
_entity.type
_entity.pdbx_description
1 polymer ?
#
loop_
_entity_poly.entity_id
_entity_poly.type
_entity_poly.pdbx_seq_one_letter_code
_entity_poly.pdbx_strand_id
1 'polypeptide(L)'
;MLNEFLKENKKILNICILIIIFIVVLVPIIINLLMMFSTPLTVGDESIWISSLSTYLGALIGGIISGTITLIGVIYTIKSTFQSLDKDKEIEYQKMRLSSLYQPCHALTTKFAFHKGAHDFTDLAEEQKLEYLYLLQENQIYATPSLRTLILELGWSYKSWLTTRGEIDIADMNEKYKKTDDLIFEEMNAILKELTKEEKFYNLE
;
A
#
# COMPACT_ATOMS: atom_id res chain seq x y z
N MET A 1 -16.27 0.90 5.95
CA MET A 1 -15.21 0.29 6.78
C MET A 1 -15.66 -0.19 8.15
N LEU A 2 -16.24 0.62 9.05
CA LEU A 2 -16.88 0.06 10.27
C LEU A 2 -17.92 -1.00 9.86
N ASN A 3 -18.74 -0.69 8.84
CA ASN A 3 -19.68 -1.64 8.23
C ASN A 3 -19.05 -2.86 7.57
N GLU A 4 -17.76 -2.86 7.21
CA GLU A 4 -17.08 -4.02 6.61
C GLU A 4 -16.50 -4.92 7.70
N PHE A 5 -15.86 -4.34 8.71
CA PHE A 5 -15.40 -5.07 9.89
C PHE A 5 -16.57 -5.69 10.68
N LEU A 6 -17.68 -4.96 10.81
CA LEU A 6 -18.95 -5.47 11.34
C LEU A 6 -19.58 -6.53 10.41
N LYS A 7 -19.26 -6.54 9.10
CA LYS A 7 -19.75 -7.55 8.15
C LYS A 7 -19.00 -8.87 8.27
N GLU A 8 -17.67 -8.82 8.38
CA GLU A 8 -16.83 -10.02 8.58
C GLU A 8 -17.07 -10.65 9.95
N ASN A 9 -17.22 -9.84 11.00
CA ASN A 9 -17.40 -10.31 12.38
C ASN A 9 -18.86 -10.24 12.86
N LYS A 10 -19.82 -10.20 11.94
CA LYS A 10 -21.26 -9.97 12.21
C LYS A 10 -21.85 -10.97 13.20
N LYS A 11 -21.36 -12.22 13.18
CA LYS A 11 -21.73 -13.26 14.15
C LYS A 11 -21.26 -12.93 15.56
N ILE A 12 -20.00 -12.50 15.73
CA ILE A 12 -19.41 -12.17 17.04
C ILE A 12 -20.09 -10.92 17.61
N LEU A 13 -20.29 -9.90 16.79
CA LEU A 13 -21.00 -8.68 17.20
C LEU A 13 -22.44 -8.98 17.65
N ASN A 14 -23.18 -9.77 16.87
CA ASN A 14 -24.55 -10.17 17.24
C ASN A 14 -24.56 -10.97 18.55
N ILE A 15 -23.58 -11.86 18.78
CA ILE A 15 -23.45 -12.60 20.04
C ILE A 15 -23.17 -11.64 21.21
N CYS A 16 -22.25 -10.69 21.06
CA CYS A 16 -21.96 -9.70 22.11
C CYS A 16 -23.19 -8.83 22.44
N ILE A 17 -23.91 -8.34 21.43
CA ILE A 17 -25.13 -7.55 21.62
C ILE A 17 -26.21 -8.39 22.32
N LEU A 18 -26.38 -9.65 21.91
CA LEU A 18 -27.37 -10.55 22.48
C LEU A 18 -27.03 -10.89 23.94
N ILE A 19 -25.75 -11.08 24.27
CA ILE A 19 -25.27 -11.26 25.66
C ILE A 19 -25.53 -10.00 26.50
N ILE A 20 -25.26 -8.81 25.96
CA ILE A 20 -25.51 -7.54 26.67
C ILE A 20 -27.01 -7.38 26.95
N ILE A 21 -27.86 -7.58 25.94
CA ILE A 21 -29.33 -7.53 26.10
C ILE A 21 -29.80 -8.58 27.10
N PHE A 22 -29.27 -9.79 27.03
CA PHE A 22 -29.57 -10.87 27.95
C PHE A 22 -29.23 -10.48 29.39
N ILE A 23 -28.02 -9.95 29.64
CA ILE A 23 -27.60 -9.49 30.98
C ILE A 23 -28.49 -8.34 31.46
N VAL A 24 -28.75 -7.34 30.61
CA VAL A 24 -29.56 -6.16 30.98
C VAL A 24 -31.00 -6.52 31.29
N VAL A 25 -31.57 -7.57 30.69
CA VAL A 25 -32.95 -8.01 30.93
C VAL A 25 -33.05 -9.05 32.04
N LEU A 26 -32.18 -10.06 32.07
CA LEU A 26 -32.26 -11.13 33.07
C LEU A 26 -31.82 -10.70 34.46
N VAL A 27 -30.80 -9.84 34.57
CA VAL A 27 -30.31 -9.43 35.89
C VAL A 27 -31.39 -8.69 36.69
N PRO A 28 -32.14 -7.71 36.14
CA PRO A 28 -33.26 -7.10 36.85
C PRO A 28 -34.37 -8.09 37.21
N ILE A 29 -34.70 -9.03 36.32
CA ILE A 29 -35.74 -10.03 36.56
C ILE A 29 -35.35 -10.97 37.71
N ILE A 30 -34.10 -11.46 37.70
CA ILE A 30 -33.56 -12.34 38.75
C ILE A 30 -33.52 -11.59 40.09
N ILE A 31 -33.10 -10.32 40.10
CA ILE A 31 -33.08 -9.51 41.31
C ILE A 31 -34.50 -9.29 41.85
N ASN A 32 -35.47 -8.98 40.99
CA ASN A 32 -36.86 -8.80 41.40
C ASN A 32 -37.47 -10.10 41.98
N LEU A 33 -37.12 -11.26 41.39
CA LEU A 33 -37.49 -12.58 41.91
C LEU A 33 -36.83 -12.88 43.27
N LEU A 34 -35.54 -12.55 43.43
CA LEU A 34 -34.82 -12.72 44.68
C LEU A 34 -35.40 -11.83 45.80
N MET A 35 -35.87 -10.62 45.48
CA MET A 35 -36.51 -9.72 46.43
C MET A 35 -37.92 -10.18 46.88
N MET A 36 -38.59 -11.08 46.13
CA MET A 36 -39.88 -11.66 46.56
C MET A 36 -39.74 -12.69 47.70
N PHE A 37 -38.54 -13.21 47.95
CA PHE A 37 -38.28 -14.14 49.05
C PHE A 37 -37.75 -13.40 50.27
N SER A 38 -38.58 -13.24 51.32
CA SER A 38 -38.12 -12.65 52.58
C SER A 38 -37.14 -13.59 53.27
N THR A 39 -35.85 -13.35 53.09
CA THR A 39 -34.81 -14.04 53.86
C THR A 39 -34.46 -13.21 55.11
N PRO A 40 -34.27 -13.85 56.27
CA PRO A 40 -33.96 -13.15 57.53
C PRO A 40 -32.57 -12.47 57.55
N LEU A 41 -31.80 -12.56 56.46
CA LEU A 41 -30.47 -11.96 56.28
C LEU A 41 -30.49 -10.63 55.51
N THR A 42 -31.66 -10.15 55.06
CA THR A 42 -31.76 -8.87 54.35
C THR A 42 -31.71 -7.71 55.35
N VAL A 43 -30.50 -7.17 55.56
CA VAL A 43 -30.26 -5.99 56.40
C VAL A 43 -29.98 -4.81 55.47
N GLY A 44 -30.98 -3.97 55.21
CA GLY A 44 -30.82 -2.72 54.46
C GLY A 44 -32.09 -2.26 53.74
N ASP A 45 -32.29 -0.93 53.65
CA ASP A 45 -33.40 -0.31 52.91
C ASP A 45 -33.31 -0.59 51.40
N GLU A 46 -34.46 -0.77 50.75
CA GLU A 46 -34.60 -0.97 49.30
C GLU A 46 -33.85 0.09 48.49
N SER A 47 -33.83 1.34 48.98
CA SER A 47 -33.12 2.46 48.35
C SER A 47 -31.61 2.24 48.24
N ILE A 48 -30.99 1.62 49.25
CA ILE A 48 -29.55 1.35 49.31
C ILE A 48 -29.20 0.25 48.29
N TRP A 49 -30.07 -0.75 48.17
CA TRP A 49 -29.94 -1.84 47.21
C TRP A 49 -30.05 -1.37 45.76
N ILE A 50 -31.08 -0.57 45.45
CA ILE A 50 -31.30 0.01 44.12
C ILE A 50 -30.12 0.91 43.73
N SER A 51 -29.64 1.75 44.65
CA SER A 51 -28.49 2.62 44.42
C SER A 51 -27.22 1.81 44.12
N SER A 52 -26.97 0.75 44.88
CA SER A 52 -25.80 -0.13 44.69
C SER A 52 -25.86 -0.84 43.33
N LEU A 53 -27.02 -1.36 42.95
CA LEU A 53 -27.23 -2.02 41.66
C LEU A 53 -27.04 -1.05 40.48
N SER A 54 -27.58 0.16 40.58
CA SER A 54 -27.45 1.18 39.53
C SER A 54 -25.99 1.58 39.30
N THR A 55 -25.19 1.65 40.36
CA THR A 55 -23.76 1.95 40.29
C THR A 55 -23.00 0.81 39.64
N TYR A 56 -23.30 -0.44 40.01
CA TYR A 56 -22.68 -1.62 39.41
C TYR A 56 -22.99 -1.75 37.92
N LEU A 57 -24.25 -1.61 37.52
CA LEU A 57 -24.65 -1.66 36.11
C LEU A 57 -24.11 -0.46 35.32
N GLY A 58 -24.07 0.73 35.90
CA GLY A 58 -23.48 1.92 35.29
C GLY A 58 -21.98 1.75 35.05
N ALA A 59 -21.25 1.18 36.00
CA ALA A 59 -19.83 0.85 35.85
C ALA A 59 -19.60 -0.22 34.77
N LEU A 60 -20.45 -1.25 34.72
CA LEU A 60 -20.36 -2.32 33.73
C LEU A 60 -20.62 -1.79 32.31
N ILE A 61 -21.69 -1.02 32.12
CA ILE A 61 -22.03 -0.40 30.83
C ILE A 61 -20.95 0.62 30.44
N GLY A 62 -20.51 1.46 31.37
CA GLY A 62 -19.44 2.44 31.14
C GLY A 62 -18.12 1.77 30.74
N GLY A 63 -17.76 0.67 31.40
CA GLY A 63 -16.58 -0.14 31.06
C GLY A 63 -16.67 -0.76 29.66
N ILE A 64 -17.84 -1.30 29.29
CA ILE A 64 -18.07 -1.87 27.95
C ILE A 64 -17.98 -0.77 26.87
N ILE A 65 -18.63 0.37 27.08
CA ILE A 65 -18.60 1.49 26.12
C ILE A 65 -17.18 2.04 25.98
N SER A 66 -16.51 2.34 27.10
CA SER A 66 -15.13 2.85 27.10
C SER A 66 -14.17 1.86 26.46
N GLY A 67 -14.26 0.57 26.81
CA GLY A 67 -13.41 -0.48 26.24
C GLY A 67 -13.63 -0.63 24.73
N THR A 68 -14.88 -0.53 24.27
CA THR A 68 -15.21 -0.61 22.85
C THR A 68 -14.64 0.58 22.07
N ILE A 69 -14.78 1.80 22.60
CA ILE A 69 -14.22 3.00 21.97
C ILE A 69 -12.69 2.91 21.89
N THR A 70 -12.03 2.50 22.99
CA THR A 70 -10.57 2.31 23.01
C THR A 70 -10.14 1.27 21.99
N LEU A 71 -10.83 0.13 21.92
CA LEU A 71 -10.51 -0.93 20.97
C LEU A 71 -10.64 -0.45 19.52
N ILE A 72 -11.71 0.28 19.20
CA ILE A 72 -11.90 0.87 17.86
C ILE A 72 -10.77 1.85 17.53
N GLY A 73 -10.39 2.70 18.49
CA GLY A 73 -9.28 3.64 18.34
C GLY A 73 -7.96 2.93 18.03
N VAL A 74 -7.61 1.89 18.79
CA VAL A 74 -6.39 1.10 18.57
C VAL A 74 -6.38 0.42 17.20
N ILE A 75 -7.50 -0.22 16.81
CA ILE A 75 -7.61 -0.88 15.50
C ILE A 75 -7.45 0.14 14.37
N TYR A 76 -8.05 1.33 14.51
CA TYR A 76 -7.93 2.41 13.54
C TYR A 76 -6.47 2.86 13.40
N THR A 77 -5.79 3.14 14.51
CA THR A 77 -4.39 3.58 14.53
C THR A 77 -3.47 2.53 13.92
N ILE A 78 -3.63 1.25 14.28
CA ILE A 78 -2.85 0.16 13.70
C ILE A 78 -3.00 0.14 12.18
N LYS A 79 -4.25 0.19 11.70
CA LYS A 79 -4.53 0.15 10.27
C LYS A 79 -3.93 1.36 9.54
N SER A 80 -4.07 2.57 10.09
CA SER A 80 -3.49 3.76 9.46
C SER A 80 -1.97 3.70 9.40
N THR A 81 -1.31 3.20 10.46
CA THR A 81 0.15 3.04 10.47
C THR A 81 0.64 2.01 9.46
N PHE A 82 -0.02 0.86 9.35
CA PHE A 82 0.37 -0.13 8.33
C PHE A 82 0.13 0.40 6.91
N GLN A 83 -0.97 1.09 6.67
CA GLN A 83 -1.26 1.69 5.36
C GLN A 83 -0.27 2.80 4.99
N SER A 84 0.19 3.61 5.94
CA SER A 84 1.22 4.62 5.67
C SER A 84 2.56 3.96 5.35
N LEU A 85 2.96 2.93 6.09
CA LEU A 85 4.21 2.21 5.85
C LEU A 85 4.26 1.55 4.47
N ASP A 86 3.15 0.95 4.02
CA ASP A 86 3.10 0.34 2.68
C ASP A 86 3.19 1.40 1.58
N LYS A 87 2.55 2.56 1.77
CA LYS A 87 2.68 3.70 0.85
C LYS A 87 4.09 4.28 0.82
N ASP A 88 4.72 4.43 1.98
CA ASP A 88 6.08 4.97 2.10
C ASP A 88 7.08 4.07 1.36
N LYS A 89 6.95 2.74 1.52
CA LYS A 89 7.76 1.76 0.78
C LYS A 89 7.55 1.84 -0.72
N GLU A 90 6.29 2.00 -1.17
CA GLU A 90 5.99 2.15 -2.59
C GLU A 90 6.61 3.42 -3.15
N ILE A 91 6.47 4.56 -2.47
CA ILE A 91 7.09 5.84 -2.86
C ILE A 91 8.62 5.71 -2.92
N GLU A 92 9.23 5.07 -1.93
CA GLU A 92 10.67 4.83 -1.89
C GLU A 92 11.11 3.96 -3.08
N TYR A 93 10.37 2.89 -3.37
CA TYR A 93 10.63 2.04 -4.53
C TYR A 93 10.53 2.81 -5.85
N GLN A 94 9.51 3.65 -6.03
CA GLN A 94 9.36 4.49 -7.21
C GLN A 94 10.50 5.50 -7.36
N LYS A 95 10.98 6.09 -6.25
CA LYS A 95 12.15 6.97 -6.24
C LYS A 95 13.43 6.23 -6.66
N MET A 96 13.65 5.02 -6.13
CA MET A 96 14.80 4.18 -6.50
C MET A 96 14.77 3.82 -7.98
N ARG A 97 13.60 3.43 -8.50
CA ARG A 97 13.41 3.17 -9.94
C ARG A 97 13.80 4.39 -10.78
N LEU A 98 13.28 5.56 -10.42
CA LEU A 98 13.53 6.82 -11.11
C LEU A 98 15.03 7.18 -11.14
N SER A 99 15.70 7.11 -9.99
CA SER A 99 17.11 7.52 -9.88
C SER A 99 18.10 6.51 -10.44
N SER A 100 17.79 5.22 -10.40
CA SER A 100 18.73 4.15 -10.77
C SER A 100 18.63 3.75 -12.25
N LEU A 101 17.44 3.83 -12.84
CA LEU A 101 17.19 3.40 -14.21
C LEU A 101 16.71 4.55 -15.11
N TYR A 102 15.55 5.13 -14.81
CA TYR A 102 14.86 6.00 -15.77
C TYR A 102 15.58 7.31 -16.05
N GLN A 103 15.99 8.05 -15.01
CA GLN A 103 16.70 9.32 -15.18
C GLN A 103 18.08 9.15 -15.84
N PRO A 104 18.94 8.21 -15.38
CA PRO A 104 20.22 7.97 -16.05
C PRO A 104 20.04 7.57 -17.52
N CYS A 105 19.10 6.68 -17.83
CA CYS A 105 18.84 6.26 -19.21
C CYS A 105 18.37 7.43 -20.08
N HIS A 106 17.39 8.20 -19.61
CA HIS A 106 16.89 9.35 -20.36
C HIS A 106 17.94 10.44 -20.56
N ALA A 107 18.76 10.71 -19.52
CA ALA A 107 19.88 11.64 -19.64
C ALA A 107 20.91 11.17 -20.67
N LEU A 108 21.15 9.86 -20.73
CA LEU A 108 22.09 9.26 -21.66
C LEU A 108 21.59 9.31 -23.10
N THR A 109 20.32 8.95 -23.35
CA THR A 109 19.72 9.05 -24.71
C THR A 109 19.64 10.49 -25.19
N THR A 110 19.28 11.42 -24.29
CA THR A 110 19.31 12.86 -24.55
C THR A 110 20.71 13.34 -24.90
N LYS A 111 21.74 12.93 -24.15
CA LYS A 111 23.15 13.28 -24.42
C LYS A 111 23.56 12.82 -25.82
N PHE A 112 23.18 11.60 -26.21
CA PHE A 112 23.49 11.05 -27.53
C PHE A 112 22.80 11.82 -28.65
N ALA A 113 21.51 12.11 -28.50
CA ALA A 113 20.75 12.91 -29.45
C ALA A 113 21.37 14.31 -29.64
N PHE A 114 21.70 15.02 -28.55
CA PHE A 114 22.26 16.38 -28.64
C PHE A 114 23.68 16.45 -29.20
N HIS A 115 24.56 15.52 -28.81
CA HIS A 115 25.98 15.61 -29.21
C HIS A 115 26.26 15.06 -30.60
N LYS A 116 25.43 14.12 -31.08
CA LYS A 116 25.73 13.34 -32.29
C LYS A 116 24.58 13.30 -33.31
N GLY A 117 23.41 13.84 -32.98
CA GLY A 117 22.22 13.70 -33.82
C GLY A 117 21.76 12.25 -33.94
N ALA A 118 22.18 11.38 -33.01
CA ALA A 118 21.85 9.97 -33.03
C ALA A 118 20.38 9.80 -32.64
N HIS A 119 19.58 9.28 -33.57
CA HIS A 119 18.18 8.95 -33.35
C HIS A 119 17.93 7.44 -33.38
N ASP A 120 18.89 6.70 -33.94
CA ASP A 120 18.87 5.26 -34.05
C ASP A 120 20.02 4.63 -33.26
N PHE A 121 19.83 3.37 -32.85
CA PHE A 121 20.85 2.63 -32.10
C PHE A 121 22.13 2.44 -32.93
N THR A 122 21.98 2.30 -34.24
CA THR A 122 23.12 2.20 -35.16
C THR A 122 23.94 3.48 -35.30
N ASP A 123 23.37 4.64 -35.00
CA ASP A 123 24.08 5.92 -35.07
C ASP A 123 25.06 6.11 -33.90
N LEU A 124 24.88 5.30 -32.84
CA LEU A 124 25.72 5.34 -31.66
C LEU A 124 27.11 4.75 -31.95
N ALA A 125 28.14 5.35 -31.37
CA ALA A 125 29.46 4.72 -31.31
C ALA A 125 29.39 3.44 -30.45
N GLU A 126 30.27 2.47 -30.71
CA GLU A 126 30.29 1.20 -29.96
C GLU A 126 30.38 1.38 -28.45
N GLU A 127 31.18 2.36 -28.00
CA GLU A 127 31.28 2.72 -26.57
C GLU A 127 29.94 3.18 -26.00
N GLN A 128 29.15 3.94 -26.77
CA GLN A 128 27.85 4.47 -26.36
C GLN A 128 26.77 3.36 -26.35
N LYS A 129 26.81 2.46 -27.35
CA LYS A 129 25.95 1.26 -27.38
C LYS A 129 26.17 0.43 -26.13
N LEU A 130 27.44 0.19 -25.78
CA LEU A 130 27.81 -0.57 -24.59
C LEU A 130 27.42 0.17 -23.31
N GLU A 131 27.73 1.46 -23.18
CA GLU A 131 27.35 2.29 -22.02
C GLU A 131 25.83 2.21 -21.75
N TYR A 132 25.01 2.35 -22.79
CA TYR A 132 23.56 2.25 -22.69
C TYR A 132 23.08 0.85 -22.29
N LEU A 133 23.58 -0.19 -22.96
CA LEU A 133 23.20 -1.57 -22.66
C LEU A 133 23.62 -2.01 -21.26
N TYR A 134 24.81 -1.61 -20.80
CA TYR A 134 25.28 -1.91 -19.45
C TYR A 134 24.39 -1.27 -18.40
N LEU A 135 24.07 0.01 -18.57
CA LEU A 135 23.16 0.72 -17.66
C LEU A 135 21.81 0.02 -17.55
N LEU A 136 21.22 -0.39 -18.68
CA LEU A 136 19.95 -1.12 -18.72
C LEU A 136 20.05 -2.50 -18.04
N GLN A 137 21.11 -3.27 -18.32
CA GLN A 137 21.27 -4.61 -17.78
C GLN A 137 21.56 -4.62 -16.27
N GLU A 138 22.36 -3.67 -15.79
CA GLU A 138 22.67 -3.52 -14.37
C GLU A 138 21.43 -3.14 -13.56
N ASN A 139 20.54 -2.33 -14.15
CA ASN A 139 19.36 -1.78 -13.47
C ASN A 139 18.04 -2.44 -13.87
N GLN A 140 18.07 -3.59 -14.57
CA GLN A 140 16.87 -4.29 -15.07
C GLN A 140 15.89 -4.75 -13.96
N ILE A 141 16.35 -4.81 -12.71
CA ILE A 141 15.50 -5.12 -11.55
C ILE A 141 14.43 -4.04 -11.31
N TYR A 142 14.73 -2.80 -11.70
CA TYR A 142 13.84 -1.65 -11.59
C TYR A 142 12.90 -1.49 -12.79
N ALA A 143 13.13 -2.27 -13.85
CA ALA A 143 12.32 -2.26 -15.06
C ALA A 143 11.00 -3.01 -14.87
N THR A 144 9.94 -2.51 -15.50
CA THR A 144 8.66 -3.23 -15.64
C THR A 144 8.86 -4.51 -16.47
N PRO A 145 7.93 -5.48 -16.39
CA PRO A 145 8.03 -6.70 -17.18
C PRO A 145 8.15 -6.43 -18.68
N SER A 146 7.42 -5.44 -19.22
CA SER A 146 7.50 -5.02 -20.63
C SER A 146 8.87 -4.46 -20.97
N LEU A 147 9.38 -3.54 -20.14
CA LEU A 147 10.69 -2.92 -20.37
C LEU A 147 11.82 -3.95 -20.27
N ARG A 148 11.73 -4.89 -19.31
CA ARG A 148 12.72 -5.97 -19.16
C ARG A 148 12.82 -6.85 -20.40
N THR A 149 11.68 -7.20 -21.00
CA THR A 149 11.67 -7.95 -22.26
C THR A 149 12.38 -7.19 -23.37
N LEU A 150 12.09 -5.89 -23.53
CA LEU A 150 12.76 -5.05 -24.53
C LEU A 150 14.27 -4.92 -24.29
N ILE A 151 14.71 -4.79 -23.04
CA ILE A 151 16.14 -4.75 -22.67
C ILE A 151 16.84 -6.04 -23.11
N LEU A 152 16.23 -7.20 -22.85
CA LEU A 152 16.78 -8.50 -23.24
C LEU A 152 16.83 -8.66 -24.76
N GLU A 153 15.74 -8.33 -25.43
CA GLU A 153 15.63 -8.41 -26.88
C GLU A 153 16.64 -7.49 -27.59
N LEU A 154 16.80 -6.26 -27.11
CA LEU A 154 17.78 -5.31 -27.64
C LEU A 154 19.21 -5.84 -27.44
N GLY A 155 19.52 -6.33 -26.24
CA GLY A 155 20.82 -6.93 -25.94
C GLY A 155 21.14 -8.15 -26.82
N TRP A 156 20.16 -9.03 -27.06
CA TRP A 156 20.32 -10.17 -27.96
C TRP A 156 20.47 -9.76 -29.42
N SER A 157 19.72 -8.74 -29.85
CA SER A 157 19.79 -8.22 -31.23
C SER A 157 21.19 -7.64 -31.49
N TYR A 158 21.72 -6.85 -30.55
CA TYR A 158 23.07 -6.31 -30.63
C TYR A 158 24.15 -7.41 -30.61
N LYS A 159 24.06 -8.38 -29.69
CA LYS A 159 25.00 -9.50 -29.65
C LYS A 159 25.02 -10.30 -30.96
N SER A 160 23.84 -10.53 -31.53
CA SER A 160 23.70 -11.26 -32.78
C SER A 160 24.28 -10.45 -33.94
N TRP A 161 24.08 -9.12 -33.94
CA TRP A 161 24.65 -8.20 -34.95
C TRP A 161 26.18 -8.24 -34.95
N LEU A 162 26.81 -8.26 -33.76
CA LEU A 162 28.26 -8.44 -33.62
C LEU A 162 28.74 -9.80 -34.16
N THR A 163 27.99 -10.87 -33.93
CA THR A 163 28.36 -12.24 -34.31
C THR A 163 28.27 -12.46 -35.82
N THR A 164 27.30 -11.80 -36.45
CA THR A 164 27.00 -11.91 -37.89
C THR A 164 27.67 -10.84 -38.74
N ARG A 165 28.53 -10.00 -38.16
CA ARG A 165 29.19 -8.86 -38.83
C ARG A 165 28.21 -7.91 -39.55
N GLY A 166 27.02 -7.73 -38.98
CA GLY A 166 26.01 -6.80 -39.50
C GLY A 166 25.05 -7.36 -40.54
N GLU A 167 24.96 -8.69 -40.71
CA GLU A 167 23.95 -9.32 -41.59
C GLU A 167 22.53 -9.36 -41.01
N ILE A 168 22.34 -8.90 -39.76
CA ILE A 168 21.03 -8.84 -39.09
C ILE A 168 20.26 -7.57 -39.42
N ASP A 169 18.94 -7.67 -39.33
CA ASP A 169 17.98 -6.58 -39.50
C ASP A 169 18.26 -5.40 -38.55
N ILE A 170 18.97 -4.41 -39.09
CA ILE A 170 19.25 -3.12 -38.45
C ILE A 170 17.95 -2.40 -38.05
N ALA A 171 16.88 -2.58 -38.83
CA ALA A 171 15.60 -1.92 -38.55
C ALA A 171 14.98 -2.46 -37.26
N ASP A 172 15.02 -3.77 -37.04
CA ASP A 172 14.54 -4.43 -35.82
C ASP A 172 15.30 -3.94 -34.57
N MET A 173 16.62 -3.79 -34.65
CA MET A 173 17.43 -3.28 -33.54
C MET A 173 17.11 -1.81 -33.22
N ASN A 174 16.96 -0.97 -34.25
CA ASN A 174 16.59 0.43 -34.08
C ASN A 174 15.16 0.59 -33.55
N GLU A 175 14.23 -0.26 -33.99
CA GLU A 175 12.86 -0.29 -33.48
C GLU A 175 12.83 -0.66 -31.99
N LYS A 176 13.57 -1.70 -31.59
CA LYS A 176 13.67 -2.11 -30.17
C LYS A 176 14.27 -1.01 -29.31
N TYR A 177 15.30 -0.32 -29.80
CA TYR A 177 15.89 0.82 -29.10
C TYR A 177 14.89 1.96 -28.91
N LYS A 178 14.18 2.37 -29.96
CA LYS A 178 13.14 3.42 -29.87
C LYS A 178 12.03 3.04 -28.90
N LYS A 179 11.50 1.81 -29.00
CA LYS A 179 10.49 1.30 -28.05
C LYS A 179 10.99 1.30 -26.61
N THR A 180 12.27 1.01 -26.40
CA THR A 180 12.88 1.04 -25.07
C THR A 180 12.93 2.47 -24.53
N ASP A 181 13.39 3.44 -25.33
CA ASP A 181 13.46 4.85 -24.94
C ASP A 181 12.07 5.46 -24.70
N ASP A 182 11.11 5.18 -25.59
CA ASP A 182 9.71 5.63 -25.46
C ASP A 182 9.09 5.11 -24.15
N LEU A 183 9.25 3.82 -23.86
CA LEU A 183 8.70 3.22 -22.65
C LEU A 183 9.38 3.77 -21.39
N ILE A 184 10.69 3.99 -21.43
CA ILE A 184 11.43 4.65 -20.35
C ILE A 184 10.87 6.05 -20.09
N PHE A 185 10.63 6.83 -21.14
CA PHE A 185 10.11 8.18 -21.03
C PHE A 185 8.67 8.20 -20.48
N GLU A 186 7.80 7.32 -20.98
CA GLU A 186 6.42 7.19 -20.49
C GLU A 186 6.37 6.82 -19.01
N GLU A 187 7.13 5.79 -18.62
CA GLU A 187 7.18 5.33 -17.23
C GLU A 187 7.79 6.37 -16.30
N MET A 188 8.87 7.05 -16.74
CA MET A 188 9.47 8.16 -15.98
C MET A 188 8.45 9.27 -15.70
N ASN A 189 7.70 9.69 -16.72
CA ASN A 189 6.70 10.74 -16.56
C ASN A 189 5.51 10.30 -15.69
N ALA A 190 5.11 9.03 -15.80
CA ALA A 190 4.09 8.46 -14.94
C ALA A 190 4.52 8.51 -13.46
N ILE A 191 5.74 8.06 -13.16
CA ILE A 191 6.32 8.09 -11.82
C ILE A 191 6.44 9.52 -11.30
N LEU A 192 6.97 10.45 -12.09
CA LEU A 192 7.10 11.86 -11.69
C LEU A 192 5.74 12.50 -11.38
N LYS A 193 4.71 12.19 -12.18
CA LYS A 193 3.35 12.69 -11.98
C LYS A 193 2.73 12.14 -10.69
N GLU A 194 3.00 10.88 -10.36
CA GLU A 194 2.55 10.26 -9.12
C GLU A 194 3.25 10.88 -7.91
N LEU A 195 4.58 10.98 -7.93
CA LEU A 195 5.37 11.60 -6.86
C LEU A 195 4.99 13.07 -6.63
N THR A 196 4.75 13.84 -7.71
CA THR A 196 4.35 15.25 -7.60
C THR A 196 2.96 15.41 -6.96
N LYS A 197 2.04 14.46 -7.20
CA LYS A 197 0.72 14.49 -6.55
C LYS A 197 0.84 14.23 -5.06
N GLU A 198 1.67 13.26 -4.67
CA GLU A 198 1.91 12.94 -3.27
C GLU A 198 2.62 14.09 -2.54
N GLU A 199 3.66 14.71 -3.13
CA GLU A 199 4.34 15.88 -2.53
C GLU A 199 3.40 17.07 -2.31
N LYS A 200 2.45 17.31 -3.22
CA LYS A 200 1.43 18.34 -3.02
C LYS A 200 0.46 18.00 -1.89
N PHE A 201 0.22 16.72 -1.63
CA PHE A 201 -0.64 16.26 -0.53
C PHE A 201 0.02 16.50 0.84
N TYR A 202 1.33 16.26 0.95
CA TYR A 202 2.09 16.49 2.20
C TYR A 202 2.36 17.98 2.51
N ASN A 203 2.31 18.87 1.52
CA ASN A 203 2.52 20.32 1.71
C ASN A 203 1.22 21.12 1.95
N LEU A 204 0.09 20.44 2.17
CA LEU A 204 -1.22 21.05 2.44
C LEU A 204 -1.72 20.85 3.88
N GLU A 205 -0.88 20.30 4.77
CA GLU A 205 -1.09 20.29 6.23
C GLU A 205 -0.31 21.41 6.93
#